data_AF-A0A419V4B1-F1
#
_entry.id   AF-A0A419V4B1-F1
#
_cell.length_a   1.000
_cell.length_b   1.000
_cell.length_c   1.000
_cell.angle_alpha   90.00
_cell.angle_beta   90.00
_cell.angle_gamma   90.00
#
_symmetry.space_group_name_H-M   'P 1'
#
loop_
_entity.id
_entity.type
_entity.pdbx_description
1 polymer ?
#
loop_
_entity_poly.entity_id
_entity_poly.type
_entity_poly.pdbx_seq_one_letter_code
_entity_poly.pdbx_strand_id
1 'polypeptide(L)'
;MKPGVVCFVGAGPGDPELLTIKGLKALQRADVVVFDRLVHPALLLEADPEAKFIYCGKKPCEHTLRQQDIQTELLIQAKKGKRVVRLKGGDPGIFGRVGEEAEMLRSHKVAYEMIPGVTAASAASLYAGVPLTHRDHARSLAIVTGHSKEKSGKPEADWAGLAKGMETIVFYMGMKNLPFIASELISHGKNEGTPVLVVEWGTCGRQREIIGTLADIERKAADQKMANPSIIIVGEVAVLHHKLQWIEKGPLTGEGCIIHHATPETEKFQKEWESLGAEVYTGSRKWGNREKTAFSHLTMVGHASHIIVPDLASAADCLESLPGDLIEDKLTFYCCSRSAADSLKQAGAQYVTCLPEAGSFEKWISLSADKPALAEII
;
A
#
# COMPACT_ATOMS: atom_id res chain seq x y z
N MET A 1 -3.92 -18.56 -33.01
CA MET A 1 -3.60 -17.23 -32.45
C MET A 1 -2.18 -17.26 -31.91
N LYS A 2 -1.41 -16.18 -32.01
CA LYS A 2 -0.09 -16.11 -31.35
C LYS A 2 -0.33 -16.08 -29.83
N PRO A 3 0.42 -16.87 -29.03
CA PRO A 3 0.30 -16.83 -27.58
C PRO A 3 0.64 -15.43 -27.08
N GLY A 4 -0.05 -15.01 -26.02
CA GLY A 4 0.16 -13.74 -25.34
C GLY A 4 1.46 -13.72 -24.55
N VAL A 5 1.66 -12.65 -23.78
CA VAL A 5 2.86 -12.42 -22.96
C VAL A 5 2.45 -12.08 -21.54
N VAL A 6 3.22 -12.58 -20.57
CA VAL A 6 3.08 -12.20 -19.15
C VAL A 6 4.21 -11.26 -18.76
N CYS A 7 3.89 -10.05 -18.32
CA CYS A 7 4.84 -9.09 -17.76
C CYS A 7 4.71 -9.11 -16.24
N PHE A 8 5.74 -9.57 -15.53
CA PHE A 8 5.86 -9.37 -14.09
C PHE A 8 6.34 -7.95 -13.83
N VAL A 9 5.54 -7.16 -13.13
CA VAL A 9 5.83 -5.74 -12.89
C VAL A 9 5.92 -5.50 -11.39
N GLY A 10 7.05 -4.95 -10.94
CA GLY A 10 7.19 -4.41 -9.60
C GLY A 10 6.40 -3.11 -9.46
N ALA A 11 5.41 -3.13 -8.58
CA ALA A 11 4.52 -2.00 -8.31
C ALA A 11 5.16 -0.92 -7.44
N GLY A 12 6.30 -1.22 -6.82
CA GLY A 12 6.84 -0.37 -5.77
C GLY A 12 6.19 -0.64 -4.40
N PRO A 13 6.66 0.03 -3.34
CA PRO A 13 6.30 -0.24 -1.95
C PRO A 13 4.92 0.29 -1.51
N GLY A 14 4.34 1.22 -2.26
CA GLY A 14 3.12 1.94 -1.85
C GLY A 14 2.89 3.16 -2.72
N ASP A 15 3.78 4.15 -2.64
CA ASP A 15 3.75 5.36 -3.45
C ASP A 15 3.64 5.03 -4.96
N PRO A 16 2.54 5.42 -5.62
CA PRO A 16 2.34 5.18 -7.05
C PRO A 16 3.43 5.76 -7.95
N GLU A 17 4.10 6.84 -7.54
CA GLU A 17 5.18 7.48 -8.32
C GLU A 17 6.47 6.67 -8.32
N LEU A 18 6.61 5.69 -7.42
CA LEU A 18 7.73 4.75 -7.43
C LEU A 18 7.57 3.61 -8.44
N LEU A 19 6.46 3.58 -9.20
CA LEU A 19 6.32 2.70 -10.35
C LEU A 19 7.34 3.09 -11.43
N THR A 20 8.09 2.12 -11.93
CA THR A 20 9.04 2.40 -13.02
C THR A 20 8.31 2.82 -14.30
N ILE A 21 8.93 3.69 -15.10
CA ILE A 21 8.39 4.11 -16.41
C ILE A 21 8.04 2.89 -17.30
N LYS A 22 8.85 1.82 -17.22
CA LYS A 22 8.59 0.58 -17.96
C LYS A 22 7.37 -0.18 -17.41
N GLY A 23 7.21 -0.21 -16.08
CA GLY A 23 6.04 -0.75 -15.41
C GLY A 23 4.75 -0.02 -15.80
N LEU A 24 4.78 1.31 -15.78
CA LEU A 24 3.66 2.16 -16.21
C LEU A 24 3.23 1.85 -17.65
N LYS A 25 4.20 1.83 -18.57
CA LYS A 25 3.95 1.51 -19.99
C LYS A 25 3.39 0.10 -20.19
N ALA A 26 3.79 -0.87 -19.36
CA ALA A 26 3.24 -2.22 -19.41
C ALA A 26 1.79 -2.24 -18.90
N LEU A 27 1.51 -1.53 -17.81
CA LEU A 27 0.19 -1.44 -17.19
C LEU A 27 -0.85 -0.77 -18.11
N GLN A 28 -0.48 0.34 -18.72
CA GLN A 28 -1.30 1.08 -19.71
C GLN A 28 -1.62 0.26 -20.98
N ARG A 29 -0.92 -0.85 -21.21
CA ARG A 29 -1.10 -1.72 -22.38
C ARG A 29 -1.64 -3.10 -22.00
N ALA A 30 -1.99 -3.32 -20.73
CA ALA A 30 -2.44 -4.61 -20.26
C ALA A 30 -3.86 -4.89 -20.74
N ASP A 31 -4.11 -6.09 -21.25
CA ASP A 31 -5.48 -6.56 -21.47
C ASP A 31 -6.05 -7.16 -20.16
N VAL A 32 -5.16 -7.69 -19.31
CA VAL A 32 -5.49 -8.26 -18.01
C VAL A 32 -4.45 -7.85 -16.98
N VAL A 33 -4.90 -7.35 -15.83
CA VAL A 33 -4.05 -7.01 -14.68
C VAL A 33 -4.36 -7.96 -13.52
N VAL A 34 -3.36 -8.76 -13.16
CA VAL A 34 -3.39 -9.71 -12.04
C VAL A 34 -2.58 -9.13 -10.89
N PHE A 35 -3.23 -8.68 -9.82
CA PHE A 35 -2.60 -7.93 -8.74
C PHE A 35 -2.84 -8.56 -7.36
N ASP A 36 -1.93 -8.33 -6.42
CA ASP A 36 -2.03 -8.84 -5.05
C ASP A 36 -2.41 -7.74 -4.04
N ARG A 37 -2.51 -8.14 -2.77
CA ARG A 37 -2.94 -7.27 -1.67
C ARG A 37 -2.03 -6.06 -1.44
N LEU A 38 -0.74 -6.16 -1.73
CA LEU A 38 0.24 -5.11 -1.40
C LEU A 38 0.43 -4.10 -2.53
N VAL A 39 -0.20 -4.32 -3.68
CA VAL A 39 -0.25 -3.33 -4.76
C VAL A 39 -1.14 -2.18 -4.33
N HIS A 40 -0.61 -0.96 -4.39
CA HIS A 40 -1.39 0.24 -4.14
C HIS A 40 -2.51 0.38 -5.17
N PRO A 41 -3.81 0.40 -4.79
CA PRO A 41 -4.87 0.27 -5.78
C PRO A 41 -5.01 1.48 -6.72
N ALA A 42 -4.47 2.65 -6.36
CA ALA A 42 -4.41 3.81 -7.27
C ALA A 42 -3.63 3.51 -8.56
N LEU A 43 -2.67 2.57 -8.55
CA LEU A 43 -1.98 2.13 -9.75
C LEU A 43 -2.93 1.55 -10.80
N LEU A 44 -4.08 0.99 -10.39
CA LEU A 44 -5.06 0.44 -11.34
C LEU A 44 -5.73 1.53 -12.20
N LEU A 45 -5.70 2.79 -11.76
CA LEU A 45 -6.21 3.92 -12.53
C LEU A 45 -5.36 4.18 -13.78
N GLU A 46 -4.08 3.79 -13.76
CA GLU A 46 -3.15 3.89 -14.89
C GLU A 46 -3.32 2.77 -15.93
N ALA A 47 -4.12 1.74 -15.63
CA ALA A 47 -4.35 0.67 -16.58
C ALA A 47 -5.27 1.10 -17.73
N ASP A 48 -5.25 0.33 -18.81
CA ASP A 48 -6.20 0.46 -19.91
C ASP A 48 -7.65 0.41 -19.34
N PRO A 49 -8.56 1.35 -19.71
CA PRO A 49 -9.93 1.38 -19.22
C PRO A 49 -10.71 0.06 -19.40
N GLU A 50 -10.37 -0.70 -20.46
CA GLU A 50 -11.01 -1.96 -20.83
C GLU A 50 -10.28 -3.18 -20.25
N ALA A 51 -9.20 -2.97 -19.49
CA ALA A 51 -8.46 -4.05 -18.86
C ALA A 51 -9.35 -4.84 -17.89
N LYS A 52 -9.18 -6.16 -17.90
CA LYS A 52 -9.76 -7.03 -16.87
C LYS A 52 -8.87 -7.04 -15.64
N PHE A 53 -9.44 -6.78 -14.47
CA PHE A 53 -8.73 -6.88 -13.19
C PHE A 53 -9.00 -8.21 -12.49
N ILE A 54 -7.94 -8.83 -11.98
CA ILE A 54 -8.01 -10.09 -11.23
C ILE A 54 -7.24 -9.94 -9.93
N TYR A 55 -7.97 -9.84 -8.83
CA TYR A 55 -7.40 -9.74 -7.50
C TYR A 55 -6.99 -11.13 -6.99
N CYS A 56 -5.72 -11.25 -6.56
CA CYS A 56 -5.12 -12.49 -6.05
C CYS A 56 -4.84 -12.47 -4.55
N GLY A 57 -5.25 -11.42 -3.83
CA GLY A 57 -5.03 -11.32 -2.39
C GLY A 57 -6.01 -12.16 -1.57
N LYS A 58 -5.67 -12.37 -0.29
CA LYS A 58 -6.55 -13.04 0.68
C LYS A 58 -7.76 -12.14 0.97
N LYS A 59 -8.94 -12.45 0.43
CA LYS A 59 -10.19 -11.90 0.95
C LYS A 59 -10.48 -12.50 2.34
N PRO A 60 -11.01 -11.73 3.29
CA PRO A 60 -11.74 -12.33 4.41
C PRO A 60 -12.91 -13.14 3.82
N CYS A 61 -13.03 -14.41 4.16
CA CYS A 61 -14.19 -15.28 3.89
C CYS A 61 -14.36 -15.93 2.50
N GLU A 62 -13.48 -15.76 1.49
CA GLU A 62 -13.54 -16.53 0.25
C GLU A 62 -12.31 -17.43 0.07
N HIS A 63 -12.54 -18.65 -0.47
CA HIS A 63 -11.49 -19.65 -0.73
C HIS A 63 -10.29 -19.00 -1.41
N THR A 64 -9.17 -19.07 -0.71
CA THR A 64 -7.90 -18.48 -1.10
C THR A 64 -7.48 -19.01 -2.46
N LEU A 65 -7.17 -18.14 -3.42
CA LEU A 65 -6.40 -18.59 -4.59
C LEU A 65 -5.05 -19.06 -4.07
N ARG A 66 -4.81 -20.37 -4.15
CA ARG A 66 -3.51 -20.96 -3.88
C ARG A 66 -2.53 -20.39 -4.90
N GLN A 67 -1.23 -20.42 -4.61
CA GLN A 67 -0.21 -19.97 -5.58
C GLN A 67 -0.40 -20.63 -6.96
N GLN A 68 -0.87 -21.89 -6.97
CA GLN A 68 -1.21 -22.65 -8.17
C GLN A 68 -2.36 -22.04 -8.97
N ASP A 69 -3.34 -21.42 -8.32
CA ASP A 69 -4.49 -20.81 -9.00
C ASP A 69 -4.08 -19.51 -9.69
N ILE A 70 -3.21 -18.70 -9.06
CA ILE A 70 -2.62 -17.51 -9.68
C ILE A 70 -1.82 -17.91 -10.93
N GLN A 71 -0.94 -18.90 -10.78
CA GLN A 71 -0.16 -19.46 -11.89
C GLN A 71 -1.07 -19.95 -13.03
N THR A 72 -2.13 -20.66 -12.69
CA THR A 72 -3.12 -21.16 -13.65
C THR A 72 -3.81 -20.01 -14.39
N GLU A 73 -4.22 -18.95 -13.69
CA GLU A 73 -4.86 -17.80 -14.33
C GLU A 73 -3.92 -17.08 -15.29
N LEU A 74 -2.65 -16.86 -14.91
CA LEU A 74 -1.63 -16.29 -15.80
C LEU A 74 -1.49 -17.10 -17.08
N LEU A 75 -1.43 -18.44 -16.94
CA LEU A 75 -1.32 -19.37 -18.07
C LEU A 75 -2.56 -19.32 -18.98
N ILE A 76 -3.76 -19.32 -18.39
CA ILE A 76 -5.03 -19.26 -19.13
C ILE A 76 -5.10 -17.97 -19.95
N GLN A 77 -4.84 -16.82 -19.33
CA GLN A 77 -4.96 -15.53 -20.01
C GLN A 77 -3.89 -15.37 -21.11
N ALA A 78 -2.65 -15.78 -20.84
CA ALA A 78 -1.61 -15.76 -21.86
C ALA A 78 -1.93 -16.69 -23.04
N LYS A 79 -2.46 -17.90 -22.81
CA LYS A 79 -2.89 -18.82 -23.88
C LYS A 79 -4.06 -18.29 -24.71
N LYS A 80 -4.88 -17.40 -24.16
CA LYS A 80 -5.92 -16.66 -24.90
C LYS A 80 -5.35 -15.52 -25.77
N GLY A 81 -4.03 -15.34 -25.83
CA GLY A 81 -3.40 -14.29 -26.61
C GLY A 81 -3.33 -12.93 -25.93
N LYS A 82 -3.62 -12.85 -24.62
CA LYS A 82 -3.69 -11.58 -23.87
C LYS A 82 -2.31 -11.10 -23.42
N ARG A 83 -2.15 -9.79 -23.34
CA ARG A 83 -1.06 -9.10 -22.64
C ARG A 83 -1.43 -9.04 -21.16
N VAL A 84 -0.79 -9.89 -20.36
CA VAL A 84 -1.08 -10.06 -18.94
C VAL A 84 -0.04 -9.32 -18.13
N VAL A 85 -0.45 -8.39 -17.27
CA VAL A 85 0.42 -7.79 -16.26
C VAL A 85 0.19 -8.49 -14.93
N ARG A 86 1.22 -9.17 -14.40
CA ARG A 86 1.25 -9.63 -13.00
C ARG A 86 1.89 -8.53 -12.16
N LEU A 87 1.07 -7.66 -11.59
CA LEU A 87 1.49 -6.52 -10.78
C LEU A 87 1.74 -6.97 -9.34
N LYS A 88 2.97 -6.80 -8.84
CA LYS A 88 3.42 -7.35 -7.56
C LYS A 88 3.95 -6.23 -6.68
N GLY A 89 3.56 -6.19 -5.41
CA GLY A 89 4.08 -5.22 -4.45
C GLY A 89 5.62 -5.28 -4.34
N GLY A 90 6.27 -4.13 -4.26
CA GLY A 90 7.72 -3.99 -4.21
C GLY A 90 8.42 -4.39 -5.51
N ASP A 91 9.48 -5.20 -5.38
CA ASP A 91 10.21 -5.79 -6.49
C ASP A 91 9.82 -7.28 -6.67
N PRO A 92 9.55 -7.76 -7.90
CA PRO A 92 9.17 -9.15 -8.14
C PRO A 92 10.20 -10.18 -7.64
N GLY A 93 11.48 -9.82 -7.70
CA GLY A 93 12.63 -10.66 -7.35
C GLY A 93 12.93 -10.74 -5.85
N ILE A 94 12.45 -9.80 -5.03
CA ILE A 94 12.70 -9.78 -3.58
C ILE A 94 11.50 -10.36 -2.83
N PHE A 95 11.60 -11.61 -2.39
CA PHE A 95 10.53 -12.35 -1.69
C PHE A 95 9.17 -12.38 -2.40
N GLY A 96 9.11 -12.00 -3.69
CA GLY A 96 7.90 -11.92 -4.49
C GLY A 96 7.50 -13.23 -5.18
N ARG A 97 8.29 -14.30 -5.07
CA ARG A 97 8.03 -15.63 -5.69
C ARG A 97 7.94 -15.60 -7.23
N VAL A 98 8.52 -14.59 -7.88
CA VAL A 98 8.49 -14.47 -9.35
C VAL A 98 9.17 -15.66 -10.04
N GLY A 99 10.21 -16.25 -9.43
CA GLY A 99 10.90 -17.44 -9.95
C GLY A 99 9.94 -18.63 -10.15
N GLU A 100 9.15 -18.95 -9.13
CA GLU A 100 8.16 -20.04 -9.18
C GLU A 100 7.11 -19.80 -10.29
N GLU A 101 6.65 -18.56 -10.44
CA GLU A 101 5.68 -18.17 -11.48
C GLU A 101 6.30 -18.26 -12.89
N ALA A 102 7.55 -17.81 -13.06
CA ALA A 102 8.24 -17.82 -14.35
C ALA A 102 8.65 -19.21 -14.82
N GLU A 103 9.09 -20.10 -13.92
CA GLU A 103 9.38 -21.51 -14.23
C GLU A 103 8.15 -22.22 -14.81
N MET A 104 6.97 -21.97 -14.23
CA MET A 104 5.70 -22.51 -14.72
C MET A 104 5.38 -21.99 -16.13
N LEU A 105 5.53 -20.68 -16.38
CA LEU A 105 5.30 -20.13 -17.72
C LEU A 105 6.29 -20.70 -18.75
N ARG A 106 7.56 -20.86 -18.36
CA ARG A 106 8.61 -21.42 -19.21
C ARG A 106 8.32 -22.86 -19.61
N SER A 107 7.90 -23.71 -18.67
CA SER A 107 7.58 -25.12 -18.95
C SER A 107 6.38 -25.27 -19.90
N HIS A 108 5.49 -24.28 -19.94
CA HIS A 108 4.36 -24.21 -20.85
C HIS A 108 4.62 -23.39 -22.13
N LYS A 109 5.88 -22.99 -22.39
CA LYS A 109 6.30 -22.21 -23.57
C LYS A 109 5.55 -20.88 -23.72
N VAL A 110 5.18 -20.24 -22.61
CA VAL A 110 4.61 -18.88 -22.60
C VAL A 110 5.73 -17.86 -22.48
N ALA A 111 5.69 -16.82 -23.32
CA ALA A 111 6.64 -15.72 -23.24
C ALA A 111 6.37 -14.88 -21.99
N TYR A 112 7.43 -14.44 -21.32
CA TYR A 112 7.32 -13.54 -20.19
C TYR A 112 8.44 -12.51 -20.16
N GLU A 113 8.17 -11.41 -19.46
CA GLU A 113 9.12 -10.35 -19.16
C GLU A 113 9.11 -10.07 -17.66
N MET A 114 10.26 -9.71 -17.10
CA MET A 114 10.40 -9.27 -15.72
C MET A 114 10.83 -7.80 -15.71
N ILE A 115 10.02 -6.96 -15.10
CA ILE A 115 10.25 -5.53 -14.92
C ILE A 115 10.48 -5.30 -13.42
N PRO A 116 11.73 -4.98 -13.00
CA PRO A 116 12.05 -4.69 -11.60
C PRO A 116 11.22 -3.53 -11.05
N GLY A 117 11.08 -3.49 -9.74
CA GLY A 117 10.42 -2.42 -8.99
C GLY A 117 11.28 -1.89 -7.86
N VAL A 118 10.85 -0.78 -7.27
CA VAL A 118 11.50 -0.27 -6.06
C VAL A 118 11.11 -1.18 -4.88
N THR A 119 12.10 -1.77 -4.22
CA THR A 119 11.84 -2.68 -3.11
C THR A 119 11.54 -1.94 -1.80
N ALA A 120 10.66 -2.49 -0.96
CA ALA A 120 10.24 -1.86 0.30
C ALA A 120 11.40 -1.56 1.25
N ALA A 121 12.43 -2.42 1.32
CA ALA A 121 13.64 -2.16 2.10
C ALA A 121 14.28 -0.82 1.77
N SER A 122 14.48 -0.53 0.48
CA SER A 122 15.15 0.71 0.07
C SER A 122 14.23 1.91 0.31
N ALA A 123 12.99 1.81 -0.16
CA ALA A 123 12.10 2.97 -0.16
C ALA A 123 11.55 3.31 1.22
N ALA A 124 11.04 2.33 1.98
CA ALA A 124 10.55 2.58 3.34
C ALA A 124 11.66 3.15 4.24
N SER A 125 12.90 2.67 4.06
CA SER A 125 14.06 3.20 4.77
C SER A 125 14.33 4.67 4.41
N LEU A 126 14.39 5.00 3.11
CA LEU A 126 14.64 6.38 2.66
C LEU A 126 13.51 7.35 3.00
N TYR A 127 12.26 6.90 2.93
CA TYR A 127 11.08 7.69 3.32
C TYR A 127 10.96 7.85 4.84
N ALA A 128 11.72 7.09 5.61
CA ALA A 128 11.91 7.25 7.06
C ALA A 128 13.26 7.94 7.40
N GLY A 129 13.93 8.58 6.43
CA GLY A 129 15.20 9.27 6.69
C GLY A 129 16.37 8.34 7.07
N VAL A 130 16.32 7.06 6.71
CA VAL A 130 17.40 6.11 7.01
C VAL A 130 17.97 5.56 5.70
N PRO A 131 19.23 5.84 5.35
CA PRO A 131 19.88 5.12 4.27
C PRO A 131 20.29 3.72 4.76
N LEU A 132 20.14 2.69 3.92
CA LEU A 132 20.53 1.31 4.30
C LEU A 132 22.04 1.11 4.45
N THR A 133 22.82 2.00 3.84
CA THR A 133 24.29 2.03 3.93
C THR A 133 24.75 3.45 4.19
N HIS A 134 25.79 3.61 4.97
CA HIS A 134 26.43 4.91 5.22
C HIS A 134 27.89 4.70 5.55
N ARG A 135 28.79 5.53 5.00
CA ARG A 135 30.25 5.33 5.12
C ARG A 135 30.71 5.17 6.57
N ASP A 136 30.09 5.86 7.51
CA ASP A 136 30.46 5.83 8.93
C ASP A 136 29.63 4.86 9.77
N HIS A 137 28.54 4.30 9.24
CA HIS A 137 27.60 3.47 10.03
C HIS A 137 27.37 2.05 9.48
N ALA A 138 27.42 1.85 8.15
CA ALA A 138 27.25 0.53 7.54
C ALA A 138 27.79 0.47 6.11
N ARG A 139 28.70 -0.47 5.86
CA ARG A 139 29.25 -0.87 4.56
C ARG A 139 28.69 -2.21 4.05
N SER A 140 27.94 -2.92 4.90
CA SER A 140 27.33 -4.21 4.62
C SER A 140 25.83 -4.19 4.90
N LEU A 141 25.07 -4.91 4.07
CA LEU A 141 23.62 -5.00 4.13
C LEU A 141 23.18 -6.45 3.91
N ALA A 142 22.29 -6.95 4.78
CA ALA A 142 21.54 -8.17 4.56
C ALA A 142 20.03 -7.88 4.45
N ILE A 143 19.37 -8.50 3.48
CA ILE A 143 17.92 -8.49 3.34
C ILE A 143 17.41 -9.92 3.60
N VAL A 144 16.58 -10.08 4.62
CA VAL A 144 16.17 -11.38 5.15
C VAL A 144 14.66 -11.44 5.32
N THR A 145 14.09 -12.64 5.25
CA THR A 145 12.71 -12.86 5.67
C THR A 145 12.66 -13.20 7.16
N GLY A 146 11.74 -12.57 7.88
CA GLY A 146 11.42 -12.88 9.27
C GLY A 146 10.37 -13.97 9.43
N HIS A 147 10.05 -14.74 8.38
CA HIS A 147 9.03 -15.79 8.42
C HIS A 147 9.46 -17.02 7.59
N SER A 148 9.28 -18.23 8.12
CA SER A 148 9.48 -19.50 7.40
C SER A 148 8.14 -20.14 6.99
N LYS A 149 8.20 -21.01 5.98
CA LYS A 149 7.11 -21.91 5.58
C LYS A 149 6.87 -23.06 6.57
N GLU A 150 7.78 -23.27 7.54
CA GLU A 150 7.64 -24.31 8.56
C GLU A 150 6.47 -24.09 9.53
N LYS A 151 6.03 -25.15 10.21
CA LYS A 151 4.94 -25.10 11.20
C LYS A 151 5.21 -24.11 12.34
N SER A 152 6.47 -23.91 12.70
CA SER A 152 6.88 -22.94 13.72
C SER A 152 6.66 -21.49 13.28
N GLY A 153 6.68 -21.23 11.96
CA GLY A 153 6.63 -19.91 11.36
C GLY A 153 7.85 -19.02 11.66
N LYS A 154 8.86 -19.55 12.35
CA LYS A 154 10.08 -18.83 12.75
C LYS A 154 11.07 -18.77 11.58
N PRO A 155 11.79 -17.67 11.39
CA PRO A 155 12.78 -17.55 10.32
C PRO A 155 13.94 -18.54 10.50
N GLU A 156 14.31 -19.22 9.41
CA GLU A 156 15.55 -19.98 9.29
C GLU A 156 16.61 -19.06 8.68
N ALA A 157 17.54 -18.60 9.51
CA ALA A 157 18.61 -17.71 9.08
C ALA A 157 19.93 -18.11 9.76
N ASP A 158 21.04 -17.74 9.14
CA ASP A 158 22.36 -17.78 9.79
C ASP A 158 22.45 -16.62 10.80
N TRP A 159 21.88 -16.81 11.99
CA TRP A 159 21.85 -15.80 13.04
C TRP A 159 23.25 -15.33 13.45
N ALA A 160 24.25 -16.22 13.40
CA ALA A 160 25.61 -15.87 13.80
C ALA A 160 26.26 -14.98 12.74
N GLY A 161 26.08 -15.34 11.46
CA GLY A 161 26.50 -14.52 10.33
C GLY A 161 25.80 -13.17 10.28
N LEU A 162 24.50 -13.12 10.57
CA LEU A 162 23.74 -11.87 10.65
C LEU A 162 24.22 -11.00 11.81
N ALA A 163 24.33 -11.55 13.02
CA ALA A 163 24.66 -10.80 14.23
C ALA A 163 26.07 -10.18 14.17
N LYS A 164 27.05 -10.95 13.65
CA LYS A 164 28.47 -10.56 13.66
C LYS A 164 28.97 -9.97 12.35
N GLY A 165 28.40 -10.41 11.22
CA GLY A 165 28.90 -10.08 9.89
C GLY A 165 28.22 -8.87 9.26
N MET A 166 26.98 -8.55 9.63
CA MET A 166 26.18 -7.54 8.95
C MET A 166 25.96 -6.30 9.83
N GLU A 167 26.29 -5.13 9.28
CA GLU A 167 26.10 -3.84 9.94
C GLU A 167 24.63 -3.41 9.88
N THR A 168 24.01 -3.46 8.69
CA THR A 168 22.57 -3.25 8.51
C THR A 168 21.88 -4.57 8.15
N ILE A 169 20.78 -4.88 8.85
CA ILE A 169 19.93 -6.04 8.56
C ILE A 169 18.50 -5.56 8.38
N VAL A 170 17.89 -5.92 7.25
CA VAL A 170 16.50 -5.59 6.95
C VAL A 170 15.65 -6.85 6.93
N PHE A 171 14.66 -6.92 7.80
CA PHE A 171 13.70 -8.02 7.86
C PHE A 171 12.38 -7.66 7.20
N TYR A 172 11.97 -8.48 6.23
CA TYR A 172 10.63 -8.51 5.66
C TYR A 172 9.75 -9.47 6.43
N MET A 173 8.46 -9.18 6.56
CA MET A 173 7.49 -10.11 7.17
C MET A 173 7.87 -10.53 8.60
N GLY A 174 8.58 -9.66 9.33
CA GLY A 174 9.18 -9.98 10.61
C GLY A 174 8.31 -9.65 11.83
N MET A 175 7.24 -8.85 11.71
CA MET A 175 6.52 -8.28 12.87
C MET A 175 6.06 -9.32 13.89
N LYS A 176 5.45 -10.42 13.43
CA LYS A 176 4.99 -11.49 14.34
C LYS A 176 6.16 -12.13 15.12
N ASN A 177 7.34 -12.17 14.51
CA ASN A 177 8.53 -12.80 15.05
C ASN A 177 9.56 -11.78 15.55
N LEU A 178 9.20 -10.51 15.69
CA LEU A 178 10.09 -9.46 16.20
C LEU A 178 10.73 -9.83 17.55
N PRO A 179 10.01 -10.38 18.55
CA PRO A 179 10.62 -10.83 19.80
C PRO A 179 11.73 -11.87 19.58
N PHE A 180 11.45 -12.84 18.70
CA PHE A 180 12.38 -13.93 18.38
C PHE A 180 13.59 -13.41 17.60
N ILE A 181 13.38 -12.53 16.61
CA ILE A 181 14.47 -11.92 15.83
C ILE A 181 15.41 -11.14 16.75
N ALA A 182 14.86 -10.33 17.66
CA ALA A 182 15.66 -9.59 18.63
C ALA A 182 16.45 -10.52 19.54
N SER A 183 15.82 -11.56 20.09
CA SER A 183 16.49 -12.52 20.99
C SER A 183 17.61 -13.29 20.30
N GLU A 184 17.42 -13.72 19.04
CA GLU A 184 18.45 -14.46 18.29
C GLU A 184 19.66 -13.57 17.96
N LEU A 185 19.42 -12.32 17.54
CA LEU A 185 20.52 -11.38 17.27
C LEU A 185 21.33 -11.09 18.54
N ILE A 186 20.67 -10.86 19.67
CA ILE A 186 21.34 -10.61 20.96
C ILE A 186 22.11 -11.85 21.41
N SER A 187 21.48 -13.02 21.41
CA SER A 187 22.12 -14.27 21.88
C SER A 187 23.34 -14.65 21.05
N HIS A 188 23.40 -14.21 19.78
CA HIS A 188 24.52 -14.45 18.88
C HIS A 188 25.54 -13.29 18.83
N GLY A 189 25.42 -12.32 19.74
CA GLY A 189 26.45 -11.33 20.04
C GLY A 189 26.21 -9.93 19.47
N LYS A 190 25.04 -9.63 18.91
CA LYS A 190 24.69 -8.26 18.55
C LYS A 190 24.33 -7.47 19.82
N ASN A 191 24.81 -6.24 19.94
CA ASN A 191 24.59 -5.43 21.15
C ASN A 191 23.09 -5.15 21.35
N GLU A 192 22.57 -5.33 22.55
CA GLU A 192 21.16 -5.05 22.89
C GLU A 192 20.74 -3.59 22.67
N GLY A 193 21.71 -2.67 22.73
CA GLY A 193 21.56 -1.26 22.42
C GLY A 193 21.58 -0.94 20.92
N THR A 194 21.76 -1.93 20.04
CA THR A 194 21.77 -1.68 18.58
C THR A 194 20.44 -1.04 18.16
N PRO A 195 20.47 0.10 17.46
CA PRO A 195 19.27 0.77 16.99
C PRO A 195 18.42 -0.09 16.05
N VAL A 196 17.10 0.03 16.20
CA VAL A 196 16.10 -0.62 15.36
C VAL A 196 15.05 0.39 14.94
N LEU A 197 14.77 0.45 13.64
CA LEU A 197 13.66 1.18 13.05
C LEU A 197 12.63 0.19 12.50
N VAL A 198 11.36 0.39 12.81
CA VAL A 198 10.24 -0.32 12.19
C VAL A 198 9.43 0.69 11.39
N VAL A 199 9.23 0.43 10.10
CA VAL A 199 8.43 1.26 9.20
C VAL A 199 7.24 0.44 8.70
N GLU A 200 6.03 0.82 9.11
CA GLU A 200 4.76 0.26 8.64
C GLU A 200 4.22 1.10 7.48
N TRP A 201 3.65 0.44 6.46
CA TRP A 201 3.09 1.11 5.28
C TRP A 201 4.05 2.12 4.64
N GLY A 202 5.33 1.77 4.57
CA GLY A 202 6.37 2.65 4.04
C GLY A 202 5.98 3.24 2.68
N THR A 203 6.25 4.54 2.51
CA THR A 203 5.91 5.40 1.36
C THR A 203 4.45 5.79 1.19
N CYS A 204 3.52 5.17 1.92
CA CYS A 204 2.12 5.58 1.89
C CYS A 204 1.89 6.76 2.83
N GLY A 205 0.84 7.55 2.61
CA GLY A 205 0.43 8.62 3.52
C GLY A 205 0.23 8.12 4.96
N ARG A 206 -0.22 6.87 5.14
CA ARG A 206 -0.40 6.21 6.45
C ARG A 206 0.87 5.60 7.05
N GLN A 207 2.05 5.99 6.58
CA GLN A 207 3.33 5.50 7.10
C GLN A 207 3.44 5.76 8.61
N ARG A 208 3.73 4.71 9.37
CA ARG A 208 4.04 4.79 10.81
C ARG A 208 5.44 4.26 11.06
N GLU A 209 6.13 4.90 12.00
CA GLU A 209 7.54 4.64 12.28
C GLU A 209 7.77 4.52 13.77
N ILE A 210 8.59 3.56 14.19
CA ILE A 210 9.01 3.39 15.57
C ILE A 210 10.51 3.15 15.63
N ILE A 211 11.15 3.84 16.55
CA ILE A 211 12.58 3.69 16.82
C ILE A 211 12.80 3.21 18.24
N GLY A 212 13.68 2.23 18.34
CA GLY A 212 14.13 1.69 19.60
C GLY A 212 15.48 1.01 19.45
N THR A 213 15.74 0.08 20.35
CA THR A 213 16.90 -0.79 20.32
C THR A 213 16.44 -2.24 20.27
N LEU A 214 17.37 -3.17 20.03
CA LEU A 214 17.04 -4.60 20.11
C LEU A 214 16.44 -4.98 21.47
N ALA A 215 16.82 -4.30 22.55
CA ALA A 215 16.28 -4.53 23.89
C ALA A 215 14.81 -4.09 24.09
N ASP A 216 14.33 -3.07 23.36
CA ASP A 216 13.04 -2.44 23.67
C ASP A 216 12.04 -2.34 22.51
N ILE A 217 12.47 -2.67 21.28
CA ILE A 217 11.66 -2.47 20.08
C ILE A 217 10.37 -3.29 20.08
N GLU A 218 10.39 -4.51 20.65
CA GLU A 218 9.20 -5.36 20.80
C GLU A 218 8.11 -4.62 21.58
N ARG A 219 8.45 -4.12 22.78
CA ARG A 219 7.50 -3.42 23.65
C ARG A 219 6.95 -2.19 22.94
N LYS A 220 7.82 -1.37 22.36
CA LYS A 220 7.40 -0.16 21.63
C LYS A 220 6.47 -0.46 20.46
N ALA A 221 6.77 -1.52 19.70
CA ALA A 221 5.92 -1.97 18.60
C ALA A 221 4.56 -2.47 19.08
N ALA A 222 4.50 -3.16 20.22
CA ALA A 222 3.26 -3.62 20.83
C ALA A 222 2.41 -2.46 21.36
N ASP A 223 3.03 -1.50 22.07
CA ASP A 223 2.36 -0.33 22.65
C ASP A 223 1.66 0.52 21.57
N GLN A 224 2.28 0.66 20.40
CA GLN A 224 1.73 1.39 19.26
C GLN A 224 0.92 0.53 18.28
N LYS A 225 0.74 -0.77 18.59
CA LYS A 225 0.00 -1.73 17.77
C LYS A 225 0.48 -1.75 16.32
N MET A 226 1.80 -1.82 16.12
CA MET A 226 2.39 -1.98 14.79
C MET A 226 2.01 -3.35 14.21
N ALA A 227 1.68 -3.37 12.92
CA ALA A 227 1.25 -4.55 12.21
C ALA A 227 1.98 -4.69 10.87
N ASN A 228 1.56 -5.67 10.08
CA ASN A 228 2.03 -5.83 8.71
C ASN A 228 1.17 -5.01 7.74
N PRO A 229 1.74 -4.54 6.61
CA PRO A 229 3.11 -4.73 6.17
C PRO A 229 4.08 -3.75 6.85
N SER A 230 5.18 -4.30 7.40
CA SER A 230 6.27 -3.50 7.97
C SER A 230 7.64 -4.02 7.55
N ILE A 231 8.60 -3.10 7.50
CA ILE A 231 10.02 -3.36 7.33
C ILE A 231 10.73 -3.05 8.65
N ILE A 232 11.58 -3.97 9.10
CA ILE A 232 12.36 -3.83 10.32
C ILE A 232 13.82 -3.66 9.91
N ILE A 233 14.46 -2.59 10.35
CA ILE A 233 15.83 -2.22 9.99
C ILE A 233 16.63 -2.20 11.28
N VAL A 234 17.60 -3.10 11.39
CA VAL A 234 18.48 -3.22 12.55
C VAL A 234 19.87 -2.74 12.15
N GLY A 235 20.43 -1.77 12.86
CA GLY A 235 21.79 -1.29 12.63
C GLY A 235 21.97 0.19 12.94
N GLU A 236 23.23 0.61 13.04
CA GLU A 236 23.62 1.99 13.39
C GLU A 236 23.06 3.04 12.43
N VAL A 237 22.74 2.67 11.19
CA VAL A 237 22.10 3.60 10.24
C VAL A 237 20.76 4.17 10.75
N ALA A 238 20.04 3.47 11.62
CA ALA A 238 18.76 3.94 12.15
C ALA A 238 18.89 5.21 13.03
N VAL A 239 20.09 5.51 13.56
CA VAL A 239 20.33 6.78 14.29
C VAL A 239 20.21 8.02 13.41
N LEU A 240 20.32 7.84 12.08
CA LEU A 240 20.25 8.93 11.11
C LEU A 240 18.83 9.45 10.90
N HIS A 241 17.80 8.69 11.30
CA HIS A 241 16.39 9.05 11.12
C HIS A 241 16.11 10.50 11.54
N HIS A 242 16.45 10.88 12.77
CA HIS A 242 16.18 12.23 13.29
C HIS A 242 16.91 13.34 12.55
N LYS A 243 17.99 13.02 11.83
CA LYS A 243 18.80 14.00 11.09
C LYS A 243 18.38 14.15 9.63
N LEU A 244 17.81 13.10 9.05
CA LEU A 244 17.56 13.01 7.60
C LEU A 244 16.08 12.84 7.26
N GLN A 245 15.18 12.87 8.25
CA GLN A 245 13.75 12.85 7.99
C GLN A 245 13.36 14.08 7.18
N TRP A 246 12.86 13.84 5.97
CA TRP A 246 12.58 14.88 4.98
C TRP A 246 11.10 14.99 4.63
N ILE A 247 10.29 13.99 5.02
CA ILE A 247 8.84 14.03 4.88
C ILE A 247 8.27 14.75 6.09
N GLU A 248 7.62 15.88 5.84
CA GLU A 248 6.86 16.61 6.85
C GLU A 248 5.48 15.98 7.00
N LYS A 249 5.04 15.82 8.25
CA LYS A 249 3.69 15.32 8.54
C LYS A 249 2.77 16.52 8.69
N GLY A 250 1.84 16.67 7.75
CA GLY A 250 0.71 17.58 7.89
C GLY A 250 -0.41 16.96 8.73
N PRO A 251 -1.41 17.76 9.12
CA PRO A 251 -2.56 17.28 9.88
C PRO A 251 -3.22 16.06 9.22
N LEU A 252 -3.46 16.08 7.91
CA LEU A 252 -4.15 14.98 7.23
C LEU A 252 -3.22 13.83 6.80
N THR A 253 -2.01 13.74 7.37
CA THR A 253 -1.10 12.61 7.09
C THR A 253 -1.75 11.29 7.51
N GLY A 254 -1.90 10.39 6.55
CA GLY A 254 -2.52 9.08 6.77
C GLY A 254 -4.00 9.03 6.41
N GLU A 255 -4.59 10.18 6.12
CA GLU A 255 -5.94 10.27 5.57
C GLU A 255 -5.90 10.14 4.05
N GLY A 256 -6.92 9.48 3.52
CA GLY A 256 -7.10 9.33 2.09
C GLY A 256 -8.52 9.67 1.64
N CYS A 257 -8.61 10.42 0.55
CA CYS A 257 -9.86 10.94 0.02
C CYS A 257 -10.05 10.56 -1.44
N ILE A 258 -11.26 10.09 -1.77
CA ILE A 258 -11.69 9.92 -3.15
C ILE A 258 -12.58 11.10 -3.52
N ILE A 259 -12.17 11.86 -4.52
CA ILE A 259 -13.04 12.83 -5.18
C ILE A 259 -13.74 12.10 -6.31
N HIS A 260 -15.07 12.01 -6.27
CA HIS A 260 -15.80 11.28 -7.32
C HIS A 260 -15.41 11.74 -8.73
N HIS A 261 -15.44 13.05 -8.96
CA HIS A 261 -14.94 13.67 -10.18
C HIS A 261 -14.51 15.12 -9.97
N ALA A 262 -13.63 15.61 -10.84
CA ALA A 262 -13.14 16.98 -10.80
C ALA A 262 -14.24 17.99 -11.19
N THR A 263 -14.40 19.03 -10.36
CA THR A 263 -15.12 20.28 -10.61
C THR A 263 -14.25 21.44 -10.11
N PRO A 264 -14.51 22.70 -10.49
CA PRO A 264 -13.77 23.84 -9.96
C PRO A 264 -13.77 23.92 -8.43
N GLU A 265 -14.83 23.43 -7.78
CA GLU A 265 -14.95 23.35 -6.33
C GLU A 265 -14.09 22.22 -5.75
N THR A 266 -14.12 21.02 -6.33
CA THR A 266 -13.35 19.88 -5.82
C THR A 266 -11.87 19.95 -6.14
N GLU A 267 -11.45 20.68 -7.18
CA GLU A 267 -10.03 20.95 -7.46
C GLU A 267 -9.38 21.84 -6.38
N LYS A 268 -10.14 22.79 -5.83
CA LYS A 268 -9.66 23.61 -4.69
C LYS A 268 -9.46 22.72 -3.47
N PHE A 269 -10.42 21.84 -3.22
CA PHE A 269 -10.34 20.88 -2.13
C PHE A 269 -9.12 19.97 -2.27
N GLN A 270 -8.92 19.40 -3.46
CA GLN A 270 -7.80 18.49 -3.73
C GLN A 270 -6.48 19.12 -3.31
N LYS A 271 -6.21 20.33 -3.81
CA LYS A 271 -4.96 21.06 -3.52
C LYS A 271 -4.76 21.32 -2.03
N GLU A 272 -5.84 21.58 -1.31
CA GLU A 272 -5.78 21.89 0.11
C GLU A 272 -5.64 20.63 0.99
N TRP A 273 -6.26 19.51 0.60
CA TRP A 273 -6.04 18.22 1.26
C TRP A 273 -4.62 17.71 1.06
N GLU A 274 -4.13 17.78 -0.17
CA GLU A 274 -2.75 17.43 -0.51
C GLU A 274 -1.75 18.32 0.26
N SER A 275 -2.00 19.63 0.40
CA SER A 275 -1.12 20.52 1.16
C SER A 275 -1.12 20.23 2.67
N LEU A 276 -2.18 19.62 3.18
CA LEU A 276 -2.28 19.14 4.56
C LEU A 276 -1.78 17.70 4.74
N GLY A 277 -1.28 17.05 3.67
CA GLY A 277 -0.65 15.73 3.71
C GLY A 277 -1.58 14.54 3.43
N ALA A 278 -2.82 14.77 2.98
CA ALA A 278 -3.73 13.69 2.60
C ALA A 278 -3.38 13.12 1.21
N GLU A 279 -3.66 11.82 1.03
CA GLU A 279 -3.65 11.20 -0.30
C GLU A 279 -5.00 11.44 -0.99
N VAL A 280 -5.01 12.09 -2.16
CA VAL A 280 -6.24 12.42 -2.88
C VAL A 280 -6.29 11.68 -4.22
N TYR A 281 -7.43 11.04 -4.49
CA TYR A 281 -7.67 10.26 -5.70
C TYR A 281 -8.91 10.79 -6.43
N THR A 282 -8.75 11.26 -7.66
CA THR A 282 -9.84 11.88 -8.42
C THR A 282 -10.34 10.96 -9.54
N GLY A 283 -11.64 10.68 -9.54
CA GLY A 283 -12.29 9.83 -10.53
C GLY A 283 -12.83 10.59 -11.76
N SER A 284 -13.45 9.82 -12.65
CA SER A 284 -14.21 10.34 -13.79
C SER A 284 -15.65 10.67 -13.41
N ARG A 285 -16.36 11.42 -14.27
CA ARG A 285 -17.78 11.76 -14.05
C ARG A 285 -18.71 10.54 -13.93
N LYS A 286 -18.29 9.41 -14.49
CA LYS A 286 -18.91 8.10 -14.29
C LYS A 286 -17.79 7.07 -14.21
N TRP A 287 -17.71 6.33 -13.12
CA TRP A 287 -16.66 5.36 -12.88
C TRP A 287 -16.81 4.17 -13.84
N GLY A 288 -15.74 3.89 -14.59
CA GLY A 288 -15.62 2.69 -15.42
C GLY A 288 -15.13 1.50 -14.59
N ASN A 289 -14.88 0.38 -15.26
CA ASN A 289 -14.43 -0.85 -14.58
C ASN A 289 -13.15 -0.64 -13.76
N ARG A 290 -12.18 0.15 -14.27
CA ARG A 290 -10.95 0.45 -13.54
C ARG A 290 -11.19 1.31 -12.31
N GLU A 291 -12.00 2.38 -12.41
CA GLU A 291 -12.26 3.30 -11.30
C GLU A 291 -13.05 2.56 -10.21
N LYS A 292 -14.10 1.82 -10.58
CA LYS A 292 -14.87 0.99 -9.63
C LYS A 292 -13.97 -0.01 -8.91
N THR A 293 -13.07 -0.68 -9.64
CA THR A 293 -12.12 -1.62 -9.04
C THR A 293 -11.13 -0.90 -8.10
N ALA A 294 -10.49 0.18 -8.56
CA ALA A 294 -9.49 0.92 -7.80
C ALA A 294 -10.07 1.53 -6.52
N PHE A 295 -11.20 2.26 -6.62
CA PHE A 295 -11.84 2.93 -5.50
C PHE A 295 -12.46 1.97 -4.49
N SER A 296 -13.06 0.87 -4.96
CA SER A 296 -13.52 -0.21 -4.08
C SER A 296 -12.35 -0.83 -3.29
N HIS A 297 -11.18 -1.02 -3.92
CA HIS A 297 -10.02 -1.54 -3.21
C HIS A 297 -9.39 -0.50 -2.28
N LEU A 298 -9.22 0.76 -2.70
CA LEU A 298 -8.72 1.85 -1.85
C LEU A 298 -9.50 1.94 -0.54
N THR A 299 -10.83 1.87 -0.63
CA THR A 299 -11.72 1.88 0.54
C THR A 299 -11.64 0.60 1.37
N MET A 300 -11.69 -0.58 0.74
CA MET A 300 -11.62 -1.86 1.43
C MET A 300 -10.29 -2.09 2.19
N VAL A 301 -9.16 -1.64 1.64
CA VAL A 301 -7.83 -1.79 2.28
C VAL A 301 -7.40 -0.58 3.11
N GLY A 302 -8.30 0.40 3.29
CA GLY A 302 -8.13 1.54 4.18
C GLY A 302 -7.07 2.54 3.72
N HIS A 303 -6.88 2.69 2.42
CA HIS A 303 -6.12 3.80 1.82
C HIS A 303 -7.00 5.03 1.59
N ALA A 304 -8.33 4.88 1.59
CA ALA A 304 -9.26 6.00 1.57
C ALA A 304 -10.46 5.70 2.46
N SER A 305 -10.80 6.64 3.33
CA SER A 305 -11.95 6.60 4.26
C SER A 305 -12.94 7.72 3.97
N HIS A 306 -12.53 8.71 3.16
CA HIS A 306 -13.31 9.89 2.83
C HIS A 306 -13.70 9.91 1.36
N ILE A 307 -14.91 10.36 1.05
CA ILE A 307 -15.38 10.52 -0.33
C ILE A 307 -16.08 11.87 -0.50
N ILE A 308 -15.63 12.67 -1.47
CA ILE A 308 -16.33 13.88 -1.90
C ILE A 308 -17.28 13.53 -3.03
N VAL A 309 -18.53 13.97 -2.85
CA VAL A 309 -19.64 13.73 -3.76
C VAL A 309 -20.19 15.08 -4.25
N PRO A 310 -19.84 15.51 -5.48
CA PRO A 310 -20.23 16.82 -5.99
C PRO A 310 -21.73 16.99 -6.20
N ASP A 311 -22.42 15.92 -6.62
CA ASP A 311 -23.82 15.98 -7.04
C ASP A 311 -24.56 14.65 -6.84
N LEU A 312 -25.86 14.68 -7.09
CA LEU A 312 -26.75 13.52 -6.92
C LEU A 312 -26.37 12.35 -7.85
N ALA A 313 -25.87 12.63 -9.05
CA ALA A 313 -25.45 11.57 -9.98
C ALA A 313 -24.21 10.84 -9.46
N SER A 314 -23.28 11.59 -8.87
CA SER A 314 -22.09 11.07 -8.21
C SER A 314 -22.45 10.21 -7.00
N ALA A 315 -23.47 10.61 -6.23
CA ALA A 315 -23.99 9.80 -5.12
C ALA A 315 -24.51 8.45 -5.59
N ALA A 316 -25.30 8.44 -6.67
CA ALA A 316 -25.83 7.21 -7.25
C ALA A 316 -24.71 6.28 -7.75
N ASP A 317 -23.71 6.79 -8.47
CA ASP A 317 -22.61 5.97 -8.97
C ASP A 317 -21.72 5.44 -7.84
N CYS A 318 -21.50 6.22 -6.75
CA CYS A 318 -20.87 5.71 -5.52
C CYS A 318 -21.62 4.50 -4.94
N LEU A 319 -22.94 4.62 -4.78
CA LEU A 319 -23.79 3.56 -4.22
C LEU A 319 -23.79 2.28 -5.07
N GLU A 320 -23.69 2.43 -6.41
CA GLU A 320 -23.59 1.30 -7.33
C GLU A 320 -22.20 0.65 -7.35
N SER A 321 -21.16 1.41 -7.00
CA SER A 321 -19.75 1.01 -7.24
C SER A 321 -19.03 0.52 -5.99
N LEU A 322 -19.48 0.93 -4.81
CA LEU A 322 -18.82 0.62 -3.54
C LEU A 322 -19.58 -0.47 -2.78
N PRO A 323 -18.89 -1.31 -2.00
CA PRO A 323 -19.55 -2.30 -1.14
C PRO A 323 -20.44 -1.64 -0.08
N GLY A 324 -21.69 -2.11 0.05
CA GLY A 324 -22.68 -1.52 0.95
C GLY A 324 -22.24 -1.48 2.42
N ASP A 325 -21.55 -2.51 2.91
CA ASP A 325 -21.03 -2.58 4.28
C ASP A 325 -19.99 -1.48 4.59
N LEU A 326 -19.21 -1.06 3.58
CA LEU A 326 -18.29 0.06 3.72
C LEU A 326 -19.04 1.39 3.76
N ILE A 327 -20.09 1.52 2.94
CA ILE A 327 -20.91 2.73 2.85
C ILE A 327 -21.64 2.98 4.16
N GLU A 328 -22.19 1.93 4.78
CA GLU A 328 -22.95 2.03 6.03
C GLU A 328 -22.10 2.53 7.20
N ASP A 329 -20.94 1.90 7.45
CA ASP A 329 -20.24 2.04 8.74
C ASP A 329 -18.80 2.56 8.68
N LYS A 330 -18.17 2.64 7.49
CA LYS A 330 -16.72 2.92 7.40
C LYS A 330 -16.36 4.17 6.62
N LEU A 331 -17.18 4.57 5.65
CA LEU A 331 -16.90 5.71 4.79
C LEU A 331 -17.55 6.98 5.31
N THR A 332 -16.80 8.08 5.24
CA THR A 332 -17.32 9.43 5.49
C THR A 332 -17.51 10.14 4.17
N PHE A 333 -18.74 10.60 3.92
CA PHE A 333 -19.13 11.29 2.70
C PHE A 333 -19.27 12.80 2.93
N TYR A 334 -18.64 13.58 2.06
CA TYR A 334 -18.74 15.04 2.01
C TYR A 334 -19.48 15.43 0.73
N CYS A 335 -20.70 15.94 0.88
CA CYS A 335 -21.59 16.20 -0.25
C CYS A 335 -21.67 17.70 -0.56
N CYS A 336 -21.46 18.09 -1.81
CA CYS A 336 -21.63 19.49 -2.24
C CYS A 336 -23.10 19.87 -2.50
N SER A 337 -24.02 18.90 -2.47
CA SER A 337 -25.46 19.14 -2.59
C SER A 337 -26.27 18.40 -1.53
N ARG A 338 -27.39 19.01 -1.10
CA ARG A 338 -28.33 18.39 -0.16
C ARG A 338 -28.95 17.12 -0.72
N SER A 339 -29.28 17.11 -2.01
CA SER A 339 -29.85 15.94 -2.67
C SER A 339 -28.92 14.74 -2.67
N ALA A 340 -27.61 14.95 -2.88
CA ALA A 340 -26.61 13.88 -2.77
C ALA A 340 -26.52 13.35 -1.34
N ALA A 341 -26.51 14.25 -0.35
CA ALA A 341 -26.46 13.88 1.06
C ALA A 341 -27.70 13.05 1.47
N ASP A 342 -28.89 13.46 1.07
CA ASP A 342 -30.13 12.76 1.38
C ASP A 342 -30.16 11.37 0.73
N SER A 343 -29.68 11.25 -0.51
CA SER A 343 -29.58 9.96 -1.22
C SER A 343 -28.66 8.97 -0.49
N LEU A 344 -27.50 9.41 -0.01
CA LEU A 344 -26.55 8.54 0.70
C LEU A 344 -27.09 8.13 2.08
N LYS A 345 -27.75 9.06 2.79
CA LYS A 345 -28.40 8.77 4.08
C LYS A 345 -29.53 7.75 3.93
N GLN A 346 -30.35 7.88 2.88
CA GLN A 346 -31.41 6.91 2.58
C GLN A 346 -30.86 5.52 2.28
N ALA A 347 -29.66 5.44 1.72
CA ALA A 347 -28.96 4.19 1.46
C ALA A 347 -28.20 3.62 2.67
N GLY A 348 -28.33 4.23 3.86
CA GLY A 348 -27.78 3.71 5.11
C GLY A 348 -26.40 4.27 5.50
N ALA A 349 -25.82 5.20 4.73
CA ALA A 349 -24.55 5.82 5.10
C ALA A 349 -24.67 6.59 6.42
N GLN A 350 -23.94 6.18 7.46
CA GLN A 350 -24.02 6.81 8.78
C GLN A 350 -23.34 8.17 8.84
N TYR A 351 -22.34 8.39 7.99
CA TYR A 351 -21.42 9.52 8.11
C TYR A 351 -21.47 10.40 6.87
N VAL A 352 -22.51 11.23 6.80
CA VAL A 352 -22.77 12.11 5.65
C VAL A 352 -22.87 13.56 6.09
N THR A 353 -21.94 14.37 5.61
CA THR A 353 -21.89 15.82 5.85
C THR A 353 -22.26 16.55 4.56
N CYS A 354 -23.30 17.37 4.61
CA CYS A 354 -23.61 18.31 3.52
C CYS A 354 -22.77 19.58 3.72
N LEU A 355 -21.94 19.91 2.74
CA LEU A 355 -21.10 21.10 2.76
C LEU A 355 -21.97 22.35 2.61
N PRO A 356 -21.65 23.47 3.30
CA PRO A 356 -22.40 24.71 3.11
C PRO A 356 -22.25 25.21 1.68
N GLU A 357 -23.37 25.62 1.06
CA GLU A 357 -23.43 26.14 -0.32
C GLU A 357 -22.57 27.40 -0.54
N ALA A 358 -22.06 28.04 0.52
CA ALA A 358 -21.39 29.35 0.47
C ALA A 358 -20.15 29.51 1.41
N GLY A 359 -19.56 28.45 1.95
CA GLY A 359 -18.52 28.56 2.98
C GLY A 359 -17.10 28.26 2.49
N SER A 360 -16.11 29.06 2.90
CA SER A 360 -14.68 28.76 2.68
C SER A 360 -14.30 27.43 3.34
N PHE A 361 -13.31 26.76 2.75
CA PHE A 361 -12.80 25.46 3.20
C PHE A 361 -12.34 25.47 4.68
N GLU A 362 -11.84 26.60 5.19
CA GLU A 362 -11.47 26.79 6.60
C GLU A 362 -12.66 26.51 7.55
N LYS A 363 -13.88 26.88 7.14
CA LYS A 363 -15.10 26.62 7.89
C LYS A 363 -15.47 25.13 7.84
N TRP A 364 -15.08 24.44 6.76
CA TRP A 364 -15.34 23.03 6.56
C TRP A 364 -14.41 22.13 7.39
N ILE A 365 -13.14 22.52 7.57
CA ILE A 365 -12.25 21.95 8.58
C ILE A 365 -12.86 22.06 9.98
N SER A 366 -13.34 23.26 10.35
CA SER A 366 -13.92 23.50 11.68
C SER A 366 -15.25 22.76 11.94
N LEU A 367 -16.03 22.44 10.89
CA LEU A 367 -17.29 21.69 10.98
C LEU A 367 -17.07 20.17 10.94
N SER A 368 -15.96 19.72 10.38
CA SER A 368 -15.55 18.31 10.43
C SER A 368 -15.07 17.91 11.84
N ALA A 369 -14.88 18.89 12.73
CA ALA A 369 -14.59 18.70 14.15
C ALA A 369 -15.78 18.16 14.97
N ASP A 370 -17.00 18.09 14.40
CA ASP A 370 -18.15 17.42 15.04
C ASP A 370 -18.06 15.87 14.96
N LYS A 371 -16.96 15.34 14.42
CA LYS A 371 -16.47 13.99 14.73
C LYS A 371 -15.05 14.03 15.33
N PRO A 372 -14.78 13.23 16.38
CA PRO A 372 -13.54 13.28 17.13
C PRO A 372 -12.26 13.03 16.31
N ALA A 373 -12.35 12.34 15.15
CA ALA A 373 -11.17 11.94 14.38
C ALA A 373 -10.47 13.08 13.62
N LEU A 374 -11.20 14.10 13.13
CA LEU A 374 -10.59 15.28 12.50
C LEU A 374 -10.39 16.44 13.50
N ALA A 375 -11.16 16.45 14.60
CA ALA A 375 -11.07 17.44 15.67
C ALA A 375 -9.80 17.32 16.54
N GLU A 376 -9.19 16.14 16.64
CA GLU A 376 -7.93 15.95 17.38
C GLU A 376 -6.69 16.33 16.56
N ILE A 377 -6.86 16.51 15.24
CA ILE A 377 -5.77 16.63 14.28
C ILE A 377 -5.58 18.09 13.79
N ILE A 378 -6.64 18.91 13.90
CA ILE A 378 -6.67 20.34 13.54
C ILE A 378 -6.94 21.14 14.80
#